data_AF-A0A2V8X2T5-F1
#
_entry.id   AF-A0A2V8X2T5-F1
#
_cell.length_a   1.000
_cell.length_b   1.000
_cell.length_c   1.000
_cell.angle_alpha   90.00
_cell.angle_beta   90.00
_cell.angle_gamma   90.00
#
_symmetry.space_group_name_H-M   'P 1'
#
loop_
_entity.id
_entity.type
_entity.pdbx_description
1 polymer ?
#
loop_
_entity_poly.entity_id
_entity_poly.type
_entity_poly.pdbx_seq_one_letter_code
_entity_poly.pdbx_strand_id
1 'polypeptide(L)'
;DGQTWLVYPFRFKPQDPSKAPRIYAPYQPRFDWNLWFASLSSWRQEPIVVRTEESLLRGDTDVLLLFSGNPFPHAPPRQVRAVVWQYWFTTPEEKRAHGTWWRRQQLGLYAPTLERQSDGRIAVSEWPPAMEPRE
;
A
#
# COMPACT_ATOMS: atom_id res chain seq x y z
N ASP A 1 -6.26 -10.97 11.91
CA ASP A 1 -6.81 -12.34 11.94
C ASP A 1 -6.40 -13.17 10.69
N GLY A 2 -5.75 -12.55 9.70
CA GLY A 2 -5.38 -13.20 8.43
C GLY A 2 -6.55 -13.33 7.44
N GLN A 3 -7.73 -12.81 7.80
CA GLN A 3 -8.95 -12.90 7.01
C GLN A 3 -9.47 -11.50 6.65
N THR A 4 -9.50 -10.61 7.64
CA THR A 4 -9.94 -9.23 7.50
C THR A 4 -8.74 -8.32 7.31
N TRP A 5 -8.70 -7.63 6.17
CA TRP A 5 -7.62 -6.71 5.83
C TRP A 5 -8.10 -5.27 5.92
N LEU A 6 -7.47 -4.50 6.81
CA LEU A 6 -7.67 -3.06 6.91
C LEU A 6 -6.57 -2.33 6.15
N VAL A 7 -6.94 -1.25 5.46
CA VAL A 7 -6.03 -0.46 4.63
C VAL A 7 -5.39 0.62 5.49
N TYR A 8 -4.07 0.76 5.42
CA TYR A 8 -3.38 1.98 5.85
C TYR A 8 -3.60 3.08 4.79
N PRO A 9 -4.35 4.16 5.10
CA PRO A 9 -4.66 5.16 4.10
C PRO A 9 -3.44 6.07 3.84
N PHE A 10 -2.93 6.08 2.62
CA PHE A 10 -1.88 6.98 2.16
C PHE A 10 -2.33 8.45 2.20
N ARG A 11 -1.37 9.36 2.36
CA ARG A 11 -1.64 10.80 2.36
C ARG A 11 -1.81 11.33 0.94
N PHE A 12 -1.03 10.80 -0.01
CA PHE A 12 -0.89 11.40 -1.33
C PHE A 12 -1.11 10.39 -2.48
N LYS A 13 -0.96 9.07 -2.28
CA LYS A 13 -1.33 8.10 -3.33
C LYS A 13 -2.85 7.93 -3.49
N PRO A 14 -3.35 7.74 -4.72
CA PRO A 14 -4.75 7.34 -4.92
C PRO A 14 -5.00 5.97 -4.28
N GLN A 15 -6.14 5.84 -3.60
CA GLN A 15 -6.59 4.60 -2.98
C GLN A 15 -8.10 4.44 -3.09
N ASP A 16 -8.85 5.47 -2.69
CA ASP A 16 -10.31 5.48 -2.78
C ASP A 16 -10.76 5.84 -4.21
N PRO A 17 -11.44 4.93 -4.93
CA PRO A 17 -11.90 5.18 -6.30
C PRO A 17 -12.86 6.35 -6.45
N SER A 18 -13.53 6.76 -5.37
CA SER A 18 -14.45 7.91 -5.36
C SER A 18 -13.74 9.26 -5.15
N LYS A 19 -12.46 9.26 -4.77
CA LYS A 19 -11.71 10.49 -4.52
C LYS A 19 -11.05 11.01 -5.78
N ALA A 20 -11.23 12.31 -6.02
CA ALA A 20 -10.59 13.01 -7.12
C ALA A 20 -9.04 12.90 -7.06
N PRO A 21 -8.35 12.85 -8.21
CA PRO A 21 -6.91 13.08 -8.25
C PRO A 21 -6.59 14.43 -7.59
N ARG A 22 -5.49 14.46 -6.84
CA ARG A 22 -4.96 15.71 -6.27
C ARG A 22 -3.69 16.11 -7.01
N ILE A 23 -3.32 17.38 -6.89
CA ILE A 23 -2.10 17.96 -7.45
C ILE A 23 -1.09 18.11 -6.29
N TYR A 24 0.05 17.43 -6.40
CA TYR A 24 1.10 17.43 -5.35
C TYR A 24 2.42 18.04 -5.80
N ALA A 25 2.55 18.39 -7.08
CA ALA A 25 3.66 19.20 -7.53
C ALA A 25 3.52 20.61 -6.93
N PRO A 26 4.62 21.26 -6.49
CA PRO A 26 6.02 20.81 -6.55
C PRO A 26 6.50 20.04 -5.30
N TYR A 27 5.64 19.78 -4.32
CA TYR A 27 6.02 19.24 -3.00
C TYR A 27 6.64 17.83 -3.03
N GLN A 28 6.24 16.98 -3.98
CA GLN A 28 6.80 15.61 -4.18
C GLN A 28 6.98 14.83 -2.86
N PRO A 29 5.89 14.43 -2.19
CA PRO A 29 5.96 13.79 -0.88
C PRO A 29 6.84 12.54 -0.92
N ARG A 30 7.98 12.57 -0.20
CA ARG A 30 9.06 11.59 -0.36
C ARG A 30 8.60 10.14 -0.24
N PHE A 31 7.79 9.81 0.78
CA PHE A 31 7.35 8.44 1.02
C PHE A 31 6.47 7.91 -0.13
N ASP A 32 5.32 8.54 -0.35
CA ASP A 32 4.37 8.20 -1.42
C ASP A 32 5.02 8.19 -2.82
N TRP A 33 5.96 9.11 -3.07
CA TRP A 33 6.71 9.23 -4.31
C TRP A 33 7.70 8.08 -4.51
N ASN A 34 8.47 7.71 -3.47
CA ASN A 34 9.33 6.52 -3.54
C ASN A 34 8.51 5.24 -3.76
N LEU A 35 7.33 5.13 -3.17
CA LEU A 35 6.43 4.00 -3.43
C LEU A 35 5.87 3.98 -4.86
N TRP A 36 5.87 5.10 -5.58
CA TRP A 36 5.56 5.12 -7.02
C TRP A 36 6.70 4.49 -7.81
N PHE A 37 7.96 4.88 -7.56
CA PHE A 37 9.12 4.22 -8.18
C PHE A 37 9.24 2.75 -7.83
N ALA A 38 8.95 2.38 -6.57
CA ALA A 38 8.96 0.99 -6.14
C ALA A 38 8.06 0.10 -6.99
N SER A 39 6.93 0.62 -7.47
CA SER A 39 6.02 -0.14 -8.34
C SER A 39 6.56 -0.43 -9.75
N LEU A 40 7.67 0.19 -10.15
CA LEU A 40 8.35 -0.03 -11.44
C LEU A 40 9.46 -1.10 -11.35
N SER A 41 9.70 -1.66 -10.18
CA SER A 41 10.75 -2.66 -9.94
C SER A 41 10.30 -3.72 -8.93
N SER A 42 11.19 -4.64 -8.57
CA SER A 42 10.88 -5.69 -7.59
C SER A 42 11.12 -5.23 -6.16
N TRP A 43 10.39 -5.84 -5.22
CA TRP A 43 10.57 -5.62 -3.77
C TRP A 43 12.00 -5.90 -3.27
N ARG A 44 12.80 -6.70 -4.01
CA ARG A 44 14.21 -6.97 -3.70
C ARG A 44 15.12 -5.80 -4.06
N GLN A 45 14.79 -5.08 -5.13
CA GLN A 45 15.53 -3.91 -5.58
C GLN A 45 15.13 -2.67 -4.77
N GLU A 46 13.86 -2.59 -4.35
CA GLU A 46 13.32 -1.45 -3.60
C GLU A 46 12.88 -1.88 -2.19
N PRO A 47 13.82 -2.00 -1.24
CA PRO A 47 13.56 -2.55 0.10
C PRO A 47 12.68 -1.63 0.97
N ILE A 48 12.38 -0.41 0.53
CA ILE A 48 11.55 0.54 1.28
C ILE A 48 10.18 -0.05 1.61
N VAL A 49 9.60 -0.86 0.73
CA VAL A 49 8.28 -1.47 0.97
C VAL A 49 8.36 -2.49 2.11
N VAL A 50 9.29 -3.44 2.03
CA VAL A 50 9.47 -4.47 3.07
C VAL A 50 9.83 -3.85 4.42
N ARG A 51 10.72 -2.83 4.43
CA ARG A 51 11.06 -2.09 5.66
C ARG A 51 9.83 -1.40 6.26
N THR A 52 8.96 -0.85 5.43
CA THR A 52 7.69 -0.26 5.89
C THR A 52 6.79 -1.33 6.49
N GLU A 53 6.65 -2.51 5.86
CA GLU A 53 5.86 -3.62 6.40
C GLU A 53 6.36 -4.06 7.79
N GLU A 54 7.68 -4.19 7.95
CA GLU A 54 8.32 -4.52 9.23
C GLU A 54 8.05 -3.46 10.30
N SER A 55 8.21 -2.18 9.97
CA SER A 55 7.94 -1.07 10.89
C SER A 55 6.47 -1.00 11.29
N LEU A 56 5.53 -1.26 10.38
CA LEU A 56 4.10 -1.32 10.68
C LEU A 56 3.78 -2.49 11.62
N LEU A 57 4.41 -3.66 11.44
CA LEU A 57 4.28 -4.79 12.36
C LEU A 57 4.86 -4.48 13.75
N ARG A 58 5.86 -3.60 13.85
CA ARG A 58 6.43 -3.15 15.11
C ARG A 58 5.64 -2.02 15.77
N GLY A 59 4.69 -1.39 15.06
CA GLY A 59 3.98 -0.21 15.54
C GLY A 59 4.84 1.05 15.60
N ASP A 60 5.83 1.15 14.72
CA ASP A 60 6.74 2.29 14.67
C ASP A 60 5.96 3.60 14.42
N THR A 61 6.03 4.52 15.38
CA THR A 61 5.25 5.76 15.34
C THR A 61 5.69 6.68 14.21
N ASP A 62 6.99 6.71 13.88
CA ASP A 62 7.51 7.58 12.83
C ASP A 62 7.01 7.11 11.46
N VAL A 63 6.95 5.80 11.25
CA VAL A 63 6.39 5.22 10.01
C VAL A 63 4.88 5.40 9.96
N LEU A 64 4.16 5.26 11.08
CA LEU A 64 2.73 5.49 11.12
C LEU A 64 2.35 6.94 10.73
N LEU A 65 3.19 7.93 11.06
CA LEU A 65 2.96 9.33 10.70
C LEU A 65 3.03 9.59 9.18
N LEU A 66 3.70 8.72 8.42
CA LEU A 66 3.75 8.78 6.96
C LEU A 66 2.37 8.52 6.31
N PHE A 67 1.49 7.82 7.01
CA PHE A 67 0.12 7.56 6.58
C PHE A 67 -0.84 8.66 7.07
N SER A 68 -2.01 8.75 6.45
CA SER A 68 -3.06 9.70 6.86
C SER A 68 -3.90 9.20 8.04
N GLY A 69 -3.78 7.92 8.39
CA GLY A 69 -4.47 7.31 9.52
C GLY A 69 -3.89 5.94 9.86
N ASN A 70 -4.18 5.48 11.07
CA ASN A 70 -3.80 4.16 11.57
C ASN A 70 -5.08 3.34 11.86
N PRO A 71 -5.36 2.25 11.12
CA PRO A 71 -6.51 1.39 11.38
C PRO A 71 -6.35 0.49 12.62
N PHE A 72 -5.17 0.47 13.24
CA PHE A 72 -4.84 -0.36 14.41
C PHE A 72 -4.40 0.50 15.61
N PRO A 73 -5.32 1.25 16.26
CA PRO A 73 -4.97 2.21 17.31
C PRO A 73 -4.56 1.57 18.65
N HIS A 74 -4.94 0.31 18.91
CA HIS A 74 -4.73 -0.34 20.20
C HIS A 74 -3.48 -1.23 20.25
N ALA A 75 -3.13 -1.87 19.14
CA ALA A 75 -1.97 -2.74 19.03
C ALA A 75 -1.58 -2.89 17.55
N PRO A 76 -0.29 -3.09 17.22
CA PRO A 76 0.13 -3.37 15.85
C PRO A 76 -0.59 -4.59 15.26
N PRO A 77 -0.79 -4.63 13.93
CA PRO A 77 -1.42 -5.79 13.31
C PRO A 77 -0.53 -7.04 13.44
N ARG A 78 -1.16 -8.21 13.36
CA ARG A 78 -0.43 -9.49 13.30
C ARG A 78 0.26 -9.70 11.95
N GLN A 79 -0.33 -9.19 10.87
CA GLN A 79 0.16 -9.36 9.51
C GLN A 79 0.07 -8.05 8.74
N VAL A 80 1.04 -7.82 7.85
CA VAL A 80 1.02 -6.73 6.87
C VAL A 80 1.35 -7.32 5.51
N ARG A 81 0.65 -6.81 4.49
CA ARG A 81 0.94 -7.13 3.08
C ARG A 81 0.91 -5.87 2.23
N ALA A 82 1.84 -5.77 1.30
CA ALA A 82 1.83 -4.81 0.22
C ALA A 82 1.17 -5.42 -1.03
N VAL A 83 0.15 -4.74 -1.56
CA VAL A 83 -0.58 -5.16 -2.75
C VAL A 83 -0.42 -4.15 -3.89
N VAL A 84 -0.31 -4.65 -5.12
CA VAL A 84 -0.28 -3.83 -6.33
C VAL A 84 -1.71 -3.65 -6.84
N TRP A 85 -2.09 -2.40 -7.06
CA TRP A 85 -3.31 -2.02 -7.74
C TRP A 85 -2.99 -1.22 -8.99
N GLN A 86 -3.61 -1.58 -10.10
CA GLN A 86 -3.59 -0.74 -11.30
C GLN A 86 -4.85 0.11 -11.34
N TYR A 87 -4.67 1.38 -11.67
CA TYR A 87 -5.72 2.38 -11.74
C TYR A 87 -5.82 2.93 -13.16
N TRP A 88 -7.04 3.25 -13.56
CA TRP A 88 -7.31 4.04 -14.75
C TRP A 88 -8.38 5.07 -14.43
N PHE A 89 -8.35 6.20 -15.10
CA PHE A 89 -9.46 7.15 -15.03
C PHE A 89 -10.72 6.52 -15.60
N THR A 90 -11.85 6.80 -14.95
CA THR A 90 -13.17 6.52 -15.51
C THR A 90 -13.51 7.51 -16.62
N THR A 91 -14.45 7.14 -17.48
CA THR A 91 -15.02 8.07 -18.46
C THR A 91 -15.88 9.13 -17.77
N PRO A 92 -16.17 10.27 -18.44
CA PRO A 92 -17.14 11.24 -17.94
C PRO A 92 -18.52 10.65 -17.64
N GLU A 93 -18.97 9.67 -18.44
CA GLU A 93 -20.24 8.96 -18.27
C GLU A 93 -20.24 8.13 -16.98
N GLU A 94 -19.22 7.29 -16.78
CA GLU A 94 -19.04 6.47 -15.59
C GLU A 94 -18.97 7.34 -14.33
N LYS A 95 -18.24 8.45 -14.39
CA LYS A 95 -18.13 9.40 -13.28
C LYS A 95 -19.49 10.02 -12.93
N ARG A 96 -20.28 10.42 -13.93
CA ARG A 96 -21.63 10.98 -13.69
C ARG A 96 -22.58 9.94 -13.10
N ALA A 97 -22.50 8.70 -13.56
CA ALA A 97 -23.38 7.62 -13.12
C ALA A 97 -23.04 7.07 -11.73
N HIS A 98 -21.75 6.92 -11.42
CA HIS A 98 -21.28 6.20 -10.22
C HIS A 98 -20.53 7.07 -9.23
N GLY A 99 -20.20 8.32 -9.57
CA GLY A 99 -19.43 9.21 -8.71
C GLY A 99 -17.97 8.80 -8.52
N THR A 100 -17.47 7.83 -9.30
CA THR A 100 -16.09 7.35 -9.21
C THR A 100 -15.18 8.11 -10.17
N TRP A 101 -13.95 8.36 -9.75
CA TRP A 101 -12.88 8.94 -10.57
C TRP A 101 -11.96 7.88 -11.16
N TRP A 102 -11.93 6.71 -10.55
CA TRP A 102 -11.01 5.64 -10.90
C TRP A 102 -11.74 4.31 -11.05
N ARG A 103 -11.35 3.54 -12.06
CA ARG A 103 -11.48 2.09 -12.06
C ARG A 103 -10.16 1.49 -11.57
N ARG A 104 -10.21 0.40 -10.81
CA ARG A 104 -9.01 -0.25 -10.30
C ARG A 104 -9.11 -1.78 -10.34
N GLN A 105 -7.96 -2.42 -10.47
CA GLN A 105 -7.82 -3.87 -10.43
C GLN A 105 -6.67 -4.24 -9.50
N GLN A 106 -6.90 -5.18 -8.58
CA GLN A 106 -5.84 -5.74 -7.75
C GLN A 106 -5.05 -6.75 -8.59
N LEU A 107 -3.74 -6.57 -8.67
CA LEU A 107 -2.87 -7.42 -9.48
C LEU A 107 -2.13 -8.48 -8.68
N GLY A 108 -2.09 -8.36 -7.35
CA GLY A 108 -1.48 -9.33 -6.45
C GLY A 108 -0.63 -8.68 -5.37
N LEU A 109 0.20 -9.50 -4.73
CA LEU A 109 1.20 -9.05 -3.75
C LEU A 109 2.39 -8.40 -4.47
N TYR A 110 2.84 -7.27 -3.95
CA TYR A 110 4.09 -6.62 -4.38
C TYR A 110 5.31 -7.25 -3.70
N ALA A 111 5.19 -7.49 -2.40
CA ALA A 111 6.22 -8.02 -1.52
C ALA A 111 5.63 -9.20 -0.71
N PRO A 112 6.46 -9.97 0.00
CA PRO A 112 5.98 -11.04 0.86
C PRO A 112 5.05 -10.50 1.95
N THR A 113 3.96 -11.21 2.22
CA THR A 113 3.16 -10.94 3.43
C THR A 113 4.02 -11.28 4.64
N LEU A 114 4.18 -10.32 5.54
CA LEU A 114 4.94 -10.48 6.77
C LEU A 114 3.98 -10.70 7.95
N GLU A 115 4.37 -11.60 8.85
CA GLU A 115 3.66 -11.92 10.08
C GLU A 115 4.55 -11.68 11.30
N ARG A 116 3.99 -11.01 12.31
CA ARG A 116 4.57 -10.92 13.64
C ARG A 116 4.12 -12.12 14.47
N GLN A 117 5.06 -12.98 14.81
CA GLN A 117 4.84 -14.17 15.64
C GLN A 117 4.66 -13.79 17.12
N SER A 118 4.19 -14.73 17.93
CA SER A 118 3.93 -14.53 19.36
C SER A 118 5.18 -14.16 20.15
N ASP A 119 6.36 -14.60 19.72
CA ASP A 119 7.67 -14.27 20.29
C ASP A 119 8.22 -12.91 19.83
N GLY A 120 7.47 -12.19 18.99
CA GLY A 120 7.84 -10.89 18.44
C GLY A 120 8.74 -10.93 17.20
N ARG A 121 9.14 -12.11 16.72
CA ARG A 121 9.85 -12.24 15.45
C ARG A 121 8.93 -11.92 14.27
N ILE A 122 9.52 -11.39 13.20
CA ILE A 122 8.84 -11.19 11.93
C ILE A 122 9.27 -12.30 10.99
N ALA A 123 8.31 -12.97 10.38
CA ALA A 123 8.50 -14.05 9.43
C ALA A 123 7.66 -13.81 8.17
N VAL A 124 8.06 -14.40 7.06
CA VAL A 124 7.24 -14.42 5.84
C VAL A 124 6.13 -15.46 6.00
N SER A 125 4.89 -15.06 5.79
CA SER A 125 3.73 -15.97 5.80
C SER A 125 3.25 -16.34 4.39
N GLU A 126 3.50 -15.47 3.40
CA GLU A 126 3.12 -15.70 2.00
C GLU A 126 4.13 -15.00 1.08
N TRP A 127 4.60 -15.69 0.04
CA TRP A 127 5.48 -15.11 -0.97
C TRP A 127 4.64 -14.54 -2.13
N PRO A 128 5.02 -13.40 -2.73
CA PRO A 128 4.35 -12.93 -3.92
C PRO A 128 4.63 -13.92 -5.06
N PRO A 129 3.69 -14.07 -6.03
CA PRO A 129 4.03 -14.73 -7.28
C PRO A 129 5.21 -13.99 -7.93
N ALA A 130 5.99 -14.68 -8.77
CA ALA A 130 7.04 -14.02 -9.53
C ALA A 130 6.44 -12.81 -10.27
N MET A 131 6.86 -11.60 -9.90
CA MET A 131 6.42 -10.39 -10.59
C MET A 131 7.19 -10.32 -11.90
N GLU A 132 6.49 -10.49 -13.02
CA GLU A 132 7.01 -10.11 -14.33
C GLU A 132 7.35 -8.61 -14.31
N PRO A 133 8.51 -8.19 -14.84
CA PRO A 133 8.80 -6.77 -15.05
C PRO A 133 7.67 -6.16 -15.89
N ARG A 134 7.11 -5.03 -15.43
CA ARG A 134 6.07 -4.32 -16.18
C ARG A 134 6.70 -3.09 -16.81
N GLU A 135 6.82 -3.13 -18.14
CA GLU A 135 7.13 -1.98 -19.00
C GLU A 135 6.00 -0.95 -19.00
#